data_AF-A0A5C4WKU2-F1
#
_entry.id   AF-A0A5C4WKU2-F1
#
_cell.length_a   1.000
_cell.length_b   1.000
_cell.length_c   1.000
_cell.angle_alpha   90.00
_cell.angle_beta   90.00
_cell.angle_gamma   90.00
#
_symmetry.space_group_name_H-M   'P 1'
#
loop_
_entity.id
_entity.type
_entity.pdbx_description
1 polymer ?
#
loop_
_entity_poly.entity_id
_entity_poly.type
_entity_poly.pdbx_seq_one_letter_code
_entity_poly.pdbx_strand_id
1 'polypeptide(L)'
;MAGTGQPRGRVSHSTDLVTALLGIWFGVGLMIDAWAHSNLAELETFFTPWHAVFYSGFAVVSGWIIWQVWRNVRAGRQGLAAVPTGYLAGLAAIPAFAAFGFADMLWHTVLGIETTIDIFFSPSHLGLIVTMTLILTTPLRSAWNAPGIGPRPSLGRLLPALLGLAFATALVSLFLSYGGAMHYRPQAIVEALSMAQNTGAAPGAGPRPIAPSADRMATAMVVTNVVMLSPVLLLARRWLLPFGSVTIMYAVMVLMPAAQTALRNLPTLLSFVAAGLVSDLLIRRLRPSGERRAAYWAFAGLSALATWTLYIGVASATSGRLPAVPELWTGAPIVAGLIGLALGALLLPNPATAVRA
;
A
#
# COMPACT_ATOMS: atom_id res chain seq x y z
N MET A 1 28.89 16.61 -18.61
CA MET A 1 29.40 17.70 -17.74
C MET A 1 29.81 17.09 -16.41
N ALA A 2 31.07 17.28 -16.00
CA ALA A 2 31.55 16.84 -14.69
C ALA A 2 30.81 17.60 -13.58
N GLY A 3 30.27 16.89 -12.59
CA GLY A 3 29.56 17.53 -11.47
C GLY A 3 30.51 18.33 -10.58
N THR A 4 29.98 19.29 -9.82
CA THR A 4 30.76 20.14 -8.87
C THR A 4 31.53 19.39 -7.77
N GLY A 5 31.47 18.06 -7.70
CA GLY A 5 32.09 17.25 -6.64
C GLY A 5 31.46 17.42 -5.24
N GLN A 6 30.53 18.35 -5.06
CA GLN A 6 29.88 18.60 -3.77
C GLN A 6 28.93 17.48 -3.36
N PRO A 7 28.80 17.21 -2.04
CA PRO A 7 27.80 16.27 -1.54
C PRO A 7 26.38 16.79 -1.80
N ARG A 8 25.46 15.86 -2.07
CA ARG A 8 24.04 16.16 -2.26
C ARG A 8 23.45 16.80 -1.01
N GLY A 9 22.73 17.91 -1.21
CA GLY A 9 22.01 18.59 -0.13
C GLY A 9 20.81 17.80 0.36
N ARG A 10 20.16 18.30 1.41
CA ARG A 10 18.87 17.82 1.90
C ARG A 10 17.85 18.94 1.82
N VAL A 11 16.59 18.58 1.68
CA VAL A 11 15.47 19.53 1.77
C VAL A 11 15.03 19.71 3.23
N SER A 12 14.25 20.75 3.49
CA SER A 12 13.59 20.92 4.79
C SER A 12 12.39 19.97 4.92
N HIS A 13 11.95 19.74 6.15
CA HIS A 13 10.73 18.97 6.42
C HIS A 13 9.49 19.58 5.73
N SER A 14 9.37 20.90 5.70
CA SER A 14 8.28 21.58 5.00
C SER A 14 8.27 21.28 3.51
N THR A 15 9.44 21.18 2.87
CA THR A 15 9.53 20.79 1.46
C THR A 15 9.07 19.36 1.22
N ASP A 16 9.46 18.43 2.09
CA ASP A 16 8.97 17.04 2.04
C ASP A 16 7.46 16.96 2.26
N LEU A 17 6.92 17.77 3.18
CA LEU A 17 5.48 17.86 3.41
C LEU A 17 4.74 18.38 2.18
N VAL A 18 5.23 19.44 1.54
CA VAL A 18 4.65 19.94 0.28
C VAL A 18 4.72 18.85 -0.80
N THR A 19 5.85 18.15 -0.94
CA THR A 19 5.96 17.03 -1.89
C THR A 19 4.92 15.95 -1.60
N ALA A 20 4.69 15.59 -0.33
CA ALA A 20 3.67 14.62 0.06
C ALA A 20 2.25 15.12 -0.26
N LEU A 21 1.92 16.36 0.08
CA LEU A 21 0.60 16.97 -0.17
C LEU A 21 0.27 17.07 -1.66
N LEU A 22 1.23 17.45 -2.50
CA LEU A 22 1.06 17.44 -3.95
C LEU A 22 0.95 15.99 -4.47
N GLY A 23 1.66 15.05 -3.86
CA GLY A 23 1.47 13.62 -4.10
C GLY A 23 0.08 13.11 -3.73
N ILE A 24 -0.60 13.70 -2.74
CA ILE A 24 -2.00 13.37 -2.41
C ILE A 24 -2.90 13.71 -3.61
N TRP A 25 -2.75 14.89 -4.23
CA TRP A 25 -3.52 15.21 -5.44
C TRP A 25 -3.29 14.12 -6.49
N PHE A 26 -2.03 13.82 -6.80
CA PHE A 26 -1.71 12.80 -7.80
C PHE A 26 -2.32 11.43 -7.47
N GLY A 27 -2.23 10.98 -6.21
CA GLY A 27 -2.82 9.74 -5.74
C GLY A 27 -4.35 9.73 -5.81
N VAL A 28 -5.01 10.78 -5.30
CA VAL A 28 -6.48 10.92 -5.33
C VAL A 28 -6.99 11.04 -6.76
N GLY A 29 -6.27 11.72 -7.65
CA GLY A 29 -6.60 11.80 -9.07
C GLY A 29 -6.68 10.42 -9.72
N LEU A 30 -5.71 9.53 -9.43
CA LEU A 30 -5.79 8.14 -9.88
C LEU A 30 -6.98 7.40 -9.25
N MET A 31 -7.29 7.64 -7.97
CA MET A 31 -8.44 6.98 -7.33
C MET A 31 -9.76 7.36 -8.01
N ILE A 32 -9.90 8.63 -8.41
CA ILE A 32 -11.07 9.14 -9.16
C ILE A 32 -11.12 8.47 -10.54
N ASP A 33 -9.99 8.36 -11.21
CA ASP A 33 -9.88 7.73 -12.53
C ASP A 33 -10.23 6.23 -12.49
N ALA A 34 -9.66 5.49 -11.56
CA ALA A 34 -9.96 4.08 -11.38
C ALA A 34 -11.39 3.83 -10.84
N TRP A 35 -12.00 4.79 -10.11
CA TRP A 35 -13.43 4.76 -9.82
C TRP A 35 -14.26 4.81 -11.11
N ALA A 36 -13.91 5.71 -12.04
CA ALA A 36 -14.63 5.86 -13.30
C ALA A 36 -14.57 4.59 -14.15
N HIS A 37 -13.38 3.98 -14.29
CA HIS A 37 -13.21 2.67 -14.94
C HIS A 37 -14.04 1.55 -14.30
N SER A 38 -14.36 1.66 -13.01
CA SER A 38 -15.11 0.63 -12.28
C SER A 38 -16.63 0.88 -12.25
N ASN A 39 -17.10 2.11 -12.49
CA ASN A 39 -18.48 2.51 -12.21
C ASN A 39 -19.22 3.16 -13.39
N LEU A 40 -18.51 3.60 -14.43
CA LEU A 40 -19.12 4.19 -15.62
C LEU A 40 -19.08 3.17 -16.77
N ALA A 41 -20.13 3.16 -17.59
CA ALA A 41 -20.13 2.41 -18.85
C ALA A 41 -19.15 3.07 -19.83
N GLU A 42 -18.30 2.25 -20.45
CA GLU A 42 -17.27 2.54 -21.46
C GLU A 42 -16.77 4.00 -21.53
N LEU A 43 -15.53 4.22 -21.10
CA LEU A 43 -14.80 5.42 -21.50
C LEU A 43 -14.46 5.26 -22.99
N GLU A 44 -15.08 6.02 -23.89
CA GLU A 44 -14.86 5.83 -25.34
C GLU A 44 -13.52 6.42 -25.84
N THR A 45 -12.83 7.23 -25.02
CA THR A 45 -11.58 7.90 -25.40
C THR A 45 -10.60 8.03 -24.24
N PHE A 46 -9.31 8.24 -24.55
CA PHE A 46 -8.29 8.57 -23.55
C PHE A 46 -8.50 9.93 -22.88
N PHE A 47 -9.05 10.92 -23.58
CA PHE A 47 -9.19 12.27 -23.01
C PHE A 47 -10.47 12.39 -22.19
N THR A 48 -10.38 12.06 -20.91
CA THR A 48 -11.50 12.13 -19.96
C THR A 48 -11.24 13.22 -18.91
N PRO A 49 -12.30 13.76 -18.27
CA PRO A 49 -12.12 14.65 -17.12
C PRO A 49 -11.32 14.01 -15.98
N TRP A 50 -11.40 12.69 -15.81
CA TRP A 50 -10.70 11.97 -14.75
C TRP A 50 -9.20 11.84 -15.03
N HIS A 51 -8.83 11.54 -16.27
CA HIS A 51 -7.44 11.66 -16.71
C HIS A 51 -6.92 13.09 -16.53
N ALA A 52 -7.71 14.13 -16.82
CA ALA A 52 -7.28 15.51 -16.59
C ALA A 52 -6.96 15.79 -15.11
N VAL A 53 -7.76 15.29 -14.17
CA VAL A 53 -7.47 15.41 -12.72
C VAL A 53 -6.22 14.62 -12.34
N PHE A 54 -6.06 13.40 -12.85
CA PHE A 54 -4.90 12.56 -12.60
C PHE A 54 -3.58 13.18 -13.13
N TYR A 55 -3.55 13.56 -14.40
CA TYR A 55 -2.36 14.14 -15.05
C TYR A 55 -2.05 15.56 -14.56
N SER A 56 -3.04 16.34 -14.10
CA SER A 56 -2.76 17.62 -13.42
C SER A 56 -2.05 17.41 -12.08
N GLY A 57 -2.44 16.39 -11.31
CA GLY A 57 -1.73 15.99 -10.09
C GLY A 57 -0.28 15.60 -10.38
N PHE A 58 -0.05 14.80 -11.43
CA PHE A 58 1.29 14.47 -11.93
C PHE A 58 2.11 15.73 -12.27
N ALA A 59 1.53 16.65 -13.04
CA ALA A 59 2.20 17.86 -13.48
C ALA A 59 2.65 18.73 -12.30
N VAL A 60 1.78 18.92 -11.29
CA VAL A 60 2.06 19.78 -10.14
C VAL A 60 3.15 19.18 -9.24
N VAL A 61 3.09 17.88 -8.91
CA VAL A 61 4.13 17.25 -8.08
C VAL A 61 5.48 17.18 -8.81
N SER A 62 5.46 16.93 -10.12
CA SER A 62 6.65 16.89 -10.96
C SER A 62 7.31 18.27 -11.08
N GLY A 63 6.51 19.30 -11.33
CA GLY A 63 6.96 20.69 -11.37
C GLY A 63 7.60 21.11 -10.04
N TRP A 64 7.04 20.70 -8.91
CA TRP A 64 7.63 20.96 -7.59
C TRP A 64 8.97 20.26 -7.37
N ILE A 65 9.10 18.98 -7.76
CA ILE A 65 10.37 18.23 -7.68
C ILE A 65 11.43 18.89 -8.55
N ILE A 66 11.10 19.20 -9.81
CA ILE A 66 11.99 19.89 -10.76
C ILE A 66 12.41 21.25 -10.20
N TRP A 67 11.47 21.99 -9.60
CA TRP A 67 11.75 23.28 -8.96
C TRP A 67 12.78 23.17 -7.83
N GLN A 68 12.75 22.12 -6.99
CA GLN A 68 13.78 21.92 -5.96
C GLN A 68 15.17 21.71 -6.57
N VAL A 69 15.26 20.99 -7.68
CA VAL A 69 16.52 20.79 -8.41
C VAL A 69 16.99 22.10 -9.03
N TRP A 70 16.09 22.82 -9.70
CA TRP A 70 16.38 24.09 -10.35
C TRP A 70 16.88 25.16 -9.37
N ARG A 71 16.30 25.25 -8.16
CA ARG A 71 16.80 26.13 -7.09
C ARG A 71 18.25 25.84 -6.72
N ASN A 72 18.64 24.56 -6.66
CA ASN A 72 20.03 24.19 -6.38
C ASN A 72 20.96 24.49 -7.56
N VAL A 73 20.47 24.35 -8.80
CA VAL A 73 21.22 24.77 -10.00
C VAL A 73 21.47 26.28 -9.98
N ARG A 74 20.45 27.08 -9.65
CA ARG A 74 20.59 28.54 -9.49
C ARG A 74 21.53 28.94 -8.34
N ALA A 75 21.69 28.08 -7.36
CA ALA A 75 22.69 28.22 -6.29
C ALA A 75 24.09 27.72 -6.70
N GLY A 76 24.33 27.44 -7.99
CA GLY A 76 25.64 27.06 -8.54
C GLY A 76 25.95 25.56 -8.49
N ARG A 77 25.02 24.69 -8.06
CA ARG A 77 25.25 23.24 -8.01
C ARG A 77 25.05 22.60 -9.38
N GLN A 78 25.85 21.60 -9.72
CA GLN A 78 25.75 20.92 -11.02
C GLN A 78 25.73 19.39 -10.89
N GLY A 79 25.15 18.73 -11.90
CA GLY A 79 25.02 17.27 -11.95
C GLY A 79 24.21 16.73 -10.77
N LEU A 80 24.63 15.58 -10.23
CA LEU A 80 23.94 14.95 -9.10
C LEU A 80 23.90 15.82 -7.84
N ALA A 81 24.85 16.74 -7.65
CA ALA A 81 24.88 17.63 -6.49
C ALA A 81 23.69 18.60 -6.44
N ALA A 82 23.08 18.90 -7.59
CA ALA A 82 21.86 19.71 -7.66
C ALA A 82 20.61 18.96 -7.19
N VAL A 83 20.64 17.63 -7.18
CA VAL A 83 19.48 16.80 -6.81
C VAL A 83 19.50 16.52 -5.31
N PRO A 84 18.49 16.97 -4.54
CA PRO A 84 18.44 16.68 -3.11
C PRO A 84 18.47 15.18 -2.81
N THR A 85 19.07 14.82 -1.68
CA THR A 85 19.08 13.44 -1.18
C THR A 85 17.65 12.92 -1.04
N GLY A 86 17.36 11.72 -1.55
CA GLY A 86 16.01 11.14 -1.60
C GLY A 86 15.20 11.45 -2.86
N TYR A 87 15.47 12.56 -3.55
CA TYR A 87 14.68 13.05 -4.70
C TYR A 87 15.08 12.44 -6.05
N LEU A 88 16.26 11.84 -6.16
CA LEU A 88 16.80 11.36 -7.45
C LEU A 88 15.89 10.34 -8.16
N ALA A 89 15.38 9.35 -7.44
CA ALA A 89 14.50 8.35 -8.04
C ALA A 89 13.16 8.97 -8.49
N GLY A 90 12.61 9.90 -7.70
CA GLY A 90 11.40 10.64 -8.10
C GLY A 90 11.65 11.51 -9.34
N LEU A 91 12.78 12.22 -9.38
CA LEU A 91 13.18 13.03 -10.54
C LEU A 91 13.35 12.18 -11.81
N ALA A 92 14.02 11.02 -11.70
CA ALA A 92 14.20 10.10 -12.82
C ALA A 92 12.87 9.47 -13.29
N ALA A 93 11.93 9.27 -12.37
CA ALA A 93 10.62 8.72 -12.67
C ALA A 93 9.70 9.68 -13.42
N ILE A 94 9.92 11.00 -13.35
CA ILE A 94 9.10 12.00 -14.07
C ILE A 94 9.09 11.77 -15.59
N PRO A 95 10.24 11.78 -16.30
CA PRO A 95 10.25 11.55 -17.74
C PRO A 95 9.79 10.12 -18.10
N ALA A 96 10.06 9.13 -17.25
CA ALA A 96 9.59 7.77 -17.45
C ALA A 96 8.05 7.67 -17.36
N PHE A 97 7.43 8.31 -16.36
CA PHE A 97 5.97 8.38 -16.23
C PHE A 97 5.35 9.06 -17.45
N ALA A 98 5.91 10.18 -17.90
CA ALA A 98 5.43 10.86 -19.11
C ALA A 98 5.52 9.97 -20.37
N ALA A 99 6.61 9.21 -20.51
CA ALA A 99 6.76 8.26 -21.61
C ALA A 99 5.73 7.12 -21.53
N PHE A 100 5.49 6.56 -20.34
CA PHE A 100 4.47 5.52 -20.16
C PHE A 100 3.05 6.06 -20.35
N GLY A 101 2.75 7.30 -19.97
CA GLY A 101 1.44 7.92 -20.23
C GLY A 101 1.20 8.18 -21.71
N PHE A 102 2.26 8.52 -22.46
CA PHE A 102 2.18 8.58 -23.92
C PHE A 102 1.99 7.19 -24.55
N ALA A 103 2.70 6.18 -24.04
CA ALA A 103 2.54 4.79 -24.48
C ALA A 103 1.11 4.28 -24.19
N ASP A 104 0.54 4.66 -23.05
CA ASP A 104 -0.82 4.37 -22.63
C ASP A 104 -1.86 4.97 -23.58
N MET A 105 -1.71 6.26 -23.90
CA MET A 105 -2.53 6.92 -24.91
C MET A 105 -2.47 6.22 -26.27
N LEU A 106 -1.26 5.83 -26.72
CA LEU A 106 -1.08 5.11 -27.97
C LEU A 106 -1.71 3.71 -27.91
N TRP A 107 -1.58 3.02 -26.78
CA TRP A 107 -2.18 1.72 -26.53
C TRP A 107 -3.69 1.79 -26.68
N HIS A 108 -4.35 2.73 -26.01
CA HIS A 108 -5.78 2.94 -26.13
C HIS A 108 -6.24 3.29 -27.54
N THR A 109 -5.39 3.97 -28.31
CA THR A 109 -5.70 4.34 -29.70
C THR A 109 -5.57 3.16 -30.67
N VAL A 110 -4.60 2.26 -30.45
CA VAL A 110 -4.26 1.18 -31.39
C VAL A 110 -4.92 -0.16 -31.02
N LEU A 111 -4.96 -0.48 -29.72
CA LEU A 111 -5.41 -1.77 -29.19
C LEU A 111 -6.74 -1.68 -28.44
N GLY A 112 -7.25 -0.46 -28.22
CA GLY A 112 -8.47 -0.20 -27.46
C GLY A 112 -8.23 -0.11 -25.96
N ILE A 113 -9.31 0.10 -25.22
CA ILE A 113 -9.27 0.26 -23.76
C ILE A 113 -9.46 -1.11 -23.09
N GLU A 114 -8.51 -1.49 -22.24
CA GLU A 114 -8.57 -2.75 -21.51
C GLU A 114 -9.78 -2.76 -20.56
N THR A 115 -10.43 -3.92 -20.48
CA THR A 115 -11.57 -4.13 -19.58
C THR A 115 -11.26 -5.26 -18.60
N THR A 116 -11.99 -5.31 -17.50
CA THR A 116 -11.88 -6.38 -16.50
C THR A 116 -10.49 -6.46 -15.84
N ILE A 117 -9.88 -7.65 -15.76
CA ILE A 117 -8.59 -7.87 -15.11
C ILE A 117 -7.41 -7.38 -15.97
N ASP A 118 -7.60 -7.24 -17.29
CA ASP A 118 -6.55 -6.90 -18.26
C ASP A 118 -5.92 -5.53 -17.97
N ILE A 119 -6.70 -4.60 -17.41
CA ILE A 119 -6.25 -3.27 -16.97
C ILE A 119 -5.02 -3.39 -16.05
N PHE A 120 -4.99 -4.38 -15.16
CA PHE A 120 -3.91 -4.55 -14.17
C PHE A 120 -2.63 -5.17 -14.77
N PHE A 121 -2.71 -5.71 -15.98
CA PHE A 121 -1.60 -6.38 -16.66
C PHE A 121 -1.09 -5.61 -17.88
N SER A 122 -1.71 -4.48 -18.22
CA SER A 122 -1.26 -3.62 -19.31
C SER A 122 0.16 -3.08 -19.05
N PRO A 123 1.10 -3.25 -20.00
CA PRO A 123 2.48 -2.79 -19.83
C PRO A 123 2.60 -1.27 -19.58
N SER A 124 1.74 -0.45 -20.19
CA SER A 124 1.73 1.00 -19.99
C SER A 124 1.31 1.34 -18.56
N HIS A 125 0.19 0.78 -18.08
CA HIS A 125 -0.27 0.93 -16.70
C HIS A 125 0.75 0.46 -15.67
N LEU A 126 1.43 -0.67 -15.90
CA LEU A 126 2.49 -1.15 -15.02
C LEU A 126 3.66 -0.16 -14.95
N GLY A 127 4.07 0.41 -16.09
CA GLY A 127 5.08 1.47 -16.15
C GLY A 127 4.67 2.74 -15.42
N LEU A 128 3.41 3.16 -15.58
CA LEU A 128 2.81 4.30 -14.86
C LEU A 128 2.82 4.07 -13.35
N ILE A 129 2.42 2.89 -12.87
CA ILE A 129 2.38 2.60 -11.43
C ILE A 129 3.76 2.52 -10.81
N VAL A 130 4.73 1.90 -11.49
CA VAL A 130 6.11 1.83 -10.99
C VAL A 130 6.69 3.24 -10.85
N THR A 131 6.54 4.07 -11.87
CA THR A 131 7.07 5.43 -11.88
C THR A 131 6.32 6.36 -10.91
N MET A 132 5.00 6.25 -10.83
CA MET A 132 4.19 6.95 -9.83
C MET A 132 4.59 6.55 -8.40
N THR A 133 4.79 5.26 -8.14
CA THR A 133 5.28 4.76 -6.84
C THR A 133 6.60 5.40 -6.47
N LEU A 134 7.54 5.51 -7.42
CA LEU A 134 8.79 6.21 -7.19
C LEU A 134 8.55 7.69 -6.88
N ILE A 135 7.69 8.40 -7.61
CA ILE A 135 7.40 9.82 -7.34
C ILE A 135 6.82 9.99 -5.92
N LEU A 136 5.77 9.24 -5.57
CA LEU A 136 5.06 9.37 -4.29
C LEU A 136 5.90 8.99 -3.08
N THR A 137 6.82 8.03 -3.21
CA THR A 137 7.73 7.61 -2.13
C THR A 137 8.97 8.51 -1.98
N THR A 138 9.03 9.64 -2.67
CA THR A 138 10.14 10.62 -2.53
C THR A 138 10.35 11.09 -1.09
N PRO A 139 9.31 11.51 -0.35
CA PRO A 139 9.48 11.91 1.05
C PRO A 139 9.96 10.77 1.94
N LEU A 140 9.61 9.51 1.64
CA LEU A 140 10.12 8.34 2.37
C LEU A 140 11.64 8.20 2.21
N ARG A 141 12.15 8.30 0.97
CA ARG A 141 13.60 8.23 0.73
C ARG A 141 14.34 9.44 1.30
N SER A 142 13.73 10.63 1.28
CA SER A 142 14.28 11.81 1.95
C SER A 142 14.44 11.54 3.46
N ALA A 143 13.36 11.10 4.11
CA ALA A 143 13.33 10.74 5.52
C ALA A 143 14.34 9.64 5.87
N TRP A 144 14.43 8.59 5.05
CA TRP A 144 15.35 7.46 5.29
C TRP A 144 16.82 7.88 5.37
N ASN A 145 17.18 8.93 4.62
CA ASN A 145 18.54 9.47 4.53
C ASN A 145 18.76 10.71 5.41
N ALA A 146 17.81 11.05 6.29
CA ALA A 146 17.88 12.20 7.18
C ALA A 146 18.30 11.79 8.61
N PRO A 147 19.54 12.09 9.05
CA PRO A 147 20.01 11.76 10.40
C PRO A 147 19.15 12.39 11.49
N GLY A 148 18.61 13.59 11.23
CA GLY A 148 17.82 14.34 12.19
C GLY A 148 16.50 13.68 12.60
N ILE A 149 15.99 12.67 11.86
CA ILE A 149 14.75 11.97 12.23
C ILE A 149 14.92 11.16 13.52
N GLY A 150 16.11 10.64 13.78
CA GLY A 150 16.38 9.79 14.95
C GLY A 150 15.58 8.47 14.95
N PRO A 151 15.69 7.67 16.02
CA PRO A 151 15.01 6.37 16.13
C PRO A 151 13.55 6.46 16.58
N ARG A 152 13.12 7.59 17.17
CA ARG A 152 11.77 7.80 17.73
C ARG A 152 11.14 9.09 17.20
N PRO A 153 10.82 9.17 15.90
CA PRO A 153 10.25 10.37 15.32
C PRO A 153 8.86 10.67 15.88
N SER A 154 8.51 11.96 15.96
CA SER A 154 7.12 12.36 16.16
C SER A 154 6.30 12.10 14.90
N LEU A 155 4.98 11.95 15.06
CA LEU A 155 4.07 11.68 13.94
C LEU A 155 4.20 12.74 12.84
N GLY A 156 4.19 14.02 13.19
CA GLY A 156 4.33 15.11 12.21
C GLY A 156 5.65 15.08 11.44
N ARG A 157 6.74 14.60 12.06
CA ARG A 157 8.03 14.49 11.40
C ARG A 157 8.07 13.35 10.38
N LEU A 158 7.38 12.25 10.66
CA LEU A 158 7.30 11.09 9.77
C LEU A 158 6.15 11.18 8.77
N LEU A 159 5.18 12.08 8.99
CA LEU A 159 3.95 12.20 8.21
C LEU A 159 4.17 12.25 6.69
N PRO A 160 5.11 13.03 6.13
CA PRO A 160 5.33 13.03 4.68
C PRO A 160 5.72 11.65 4.13
N ALA A 161 6.58 10.92 4.86
CA ALA A 161 7.00 9.57 4.51
C ALA A 161 5.86 8.55 4.65
N LEU A 162 5.05 8.68 5.70
CA LEU A 162 3.87 7.83 5.93
C LEU A 162 2.85 7.99 4.81
N LEU A 163 2.51 9.22 4.43
CA LEU A 163 1.56 9.49 3.35
C LEU A 163 2.07 8.95 2.01
N GLY A 164 3.32 9.23 1.66
CA GLY A 164 3.92 8.72 0.41
C GLY A 164 3.92 7.21 0.34
N LEU A 165 4.27 6.52 1.44
CA LEU A 165 4.24 5.05 1.49
C LEU A 165 2.81 4.49 1.52
N ALA A 166 1.89 5.15 2.20
CA ALA A 166 0.49 4.73 2.26
C ALA A 166 -0.17 4.76 0.88
N PHE A 167 0.01 5.86 0.13
CA PHE A 167 -0.48 5.94 -1.25
C PHE A 167 0.21 4.92 -2.15
N ALA A 168 1.53 4.75 -2.05
CA ALA A 168 2.23 3.69 -2.81
C ALA A 168 1.69 2.29 -2.48
N THR A 169 1.34 2.01 -1.22
CA THR A 169 0.73 0.74 -0.82
C THR A 169 -0.69 0.61 -1.40
N ALA A 170 -1.46 1.70 -1.44
CA ALA A 170 -2.77 1.72 -2.09
C ALA A 170 -2.68 1.45 -3.61
N LEU A 171 -1.63 1.93 -4.29
CA LEU A 171 -1.36 1.63 -5.70
C LEU A 171 -1.10 0.13 -5.93
N VAL A 172 -0.26 -0.48 -5.08
CA VAL A 172 -0.03 -1.92 -5.13
C VAL A 172 -1.32 -2.69 -4.87
N SER A 173 -2.12 -2.24 -3.90
CA SER A 173 -3.42 -2.85 -3.59
C SER A 173 -4.42 -2.72 -4.76
N LEU A 174 -4.37 -1.64 -5.54
CA LEU A 174 -5.21 -1.46 -6.73
C LEU A 174 -4.89 -2.52 -7.79
N PHE A 175 -3.60 -2.71 -8.10
CA PHE A 175 -3.14 -3.66 -9.12
C PHE A 175 -3.25 -5.12 -8.69
N LEU A 176 -3.45 -5.36 -7.39
CA LEU A 176 -3.74 -6.67 -6.82
C LEU A 176 -5.22 -6.81 -6.42
N SER A 177 -6.11 -5.94 -6.91
CA SER A 177 -7.51 -5.92 -6.49
C SER A 177 -8.28 -7.21 -6.84
N TYR A 178 -7.81 -8.00 -7.81
CA TYR A 178 -8.32 -9.36 -8.07
C TYR A 178 -8.16 -10.31 -6.87
N GLY A 179 -7.25 -9.99 -5.94
CA GLY A 179 -7.07 -10.64 -4.64
C GLY A 179 -7.32 -9.69 -3.46
N GLY A 180 -8.14 -8.65 -3.63
CA GLY A 180 -8.40 -7.64 -2.60
C GLY A 180 -9.50 -8.04 -1.63
N ALA A 181 -9.16 -8.31 -0.37
CA ALA A 181 -10.15 -8.61 0.68
C ALA A 181 -11.00 -7.38 1.04
N MET A 182 -10.46 -6.17 0.85
CA MET A 182 -11.15 -4.93 1.18
C MET A 182 -12.42 -4.71 0.35
N HIS A 183 -12.54 -5.31 -0.84
CA HIS A 183 -13.66 -5.12 -1.76
C HIS A 183 -14.93 -5.90 -1.37
N TYR A 184 -14.82 -6.88 -0.48
CA TYR A 184 -15.95 -7.72 -0.10
C TYR A 184 -16.91 -7.00 0.86
N ARG A 185 -18.21 -7.18 0.61
CA ARG A 185 -19.25 -6.79 1.57
C ARG A 185 -19.32 -7.78 2.73
N PRO A 186 -19.77 -7.35 3.92
CA PRO A 186 -19.92 -8.23 5.09
C PRO A 186 -20.64 -9.55 4.80
N GLN A 187 -21.76 -9.51 4.07
CA GLN A 187 -22.57 -10.69 3.74
C GLN A 187 -21.79 -11.67 2.87
N ALA A 188 -21.08 -11.17 1.85
CA ALA A 188 -20.25 -11.98 0.97
C ALA A 188 -19.07 -12.63 1.71
N ILE A 189 -18.49 -11.95 2.71
CA ILE A 189 -17.46 -12.52 3.58
C ILE A 189 -18.02 -13.71 4.36
N VAL A 190 -19.15 -13.49 5.05
CA VAL A 190 -19.76 -14.53 5.86
C VAL A 190 -20.24 -15.69 4.99
N GLU A 191 -20.84 -15.42 3.82
CA GLU A 191 -21.21 -16.44 2.84
C GLU A 191 -20.01 -17.25 2.36
N ALA A 192 -18.93 -16.62 1.91
CA ALA A 192 -17.72 -17.31 1.46
C ALA A 192 -17.14 -18.23 2.55
N LEU A 193 -17.13 -17.77 3.80
CA LEU A 193 -16.67 -18.55 4.96
C LEU A 193 -17.74 -19.52 5.50
N SER A 194 -18.96 -19.49 4.97
CA SER A 194 -20.05 -20.42 5.28
C SER A 194 -20.25 -21.49 4.21
N MET A 195 -19.63 -21.33 3.03
CA MET A 195 -19.74 -22.31 1.96
C MET A 195 -19.03 -23.59 2.40
N ALA A 196 -19.80 -24.47 3.04
CA ALA A 196 -19.38 -25.82 3.35
C ALA A 196 -19.04 -26.56 2.05
N GLN A 197 -18.09 -27.49 2.14
CA GLN A 197 -17.89 -28.52 1.12
C GLN A 197 -19.27 -29.08 0.74
N ASN A 198 -19.63 -29.04 -0.55
CA ASN A 198 -20.93 -29.48 -1.08
C ASN A 198 -21.58 -30.58 -0.23
N THR A 199 -22.76 -30.29 0.31
CA THR A 199 -23.54 -31.03 1.32
C THR A 199 -24.10 -32.39 0.83
N GLY A 200 -23.26 -33.23 0.22
CA GLY A 200 -23.68 -34.53 -0.31
C GLY A 200 -22.63 -35.64 -0.25
N ALA A 201 -21.50 -35.46 0.44
CA ALA A 201 -20.36 -36.37 0.31
C ALA A 201 -20.09 -37.18 1.59
N ALA A 202 -20.17 -38.51 1.47
CA ALA A 202 -19.99 -39.50 2.52
C ALA A 202 -18.69 -39.31 3.34
N PRO A 203 -18.66 -39.74 4.63
CA PRO A 203 -17.45 -39.70 5.44
C PRO A 203 -16.35 -40.58 4.82
N GLY A 204 -15.15 -40.04 4.62
CA GLY A 204 -13.96 -40.80 4.20
C GLY A 204 -13.32 -40.46 2.84
N ALA A 205 -13.86 -39.51 2.06
CA ALA A 205 -13.12 -39.06 0.87
C ALA A 205 -11.99 -38.11 1.26
N GLY A 206 -10.80 -38.29 0.65
CA GLY A 206 -9.58 -37.52 0.92
C GLY A 206 -9.68 -36.00 0.69
N PRO A 207 -8.56 -35.25 0.67
CA PRO A 207 -8.57 -33.79 0.57
C PRO A 207 -9.41 -33.31 -0.62
N ARG A 208 -10.59 -32.74 -0.33
CA ARG A 208 -11.53 -32.24 -1.35
C ARG A 208 -11.18 -30.79 -1.70
N PRO A 209 -11.35 -30.37 -2.96
CA PRO A 209 -11.14 -28.98 -3.36
C PRO A 209 -12.08 -28.04 -2.59
N ILE A 210 -11.53 -26.92 -2.14
CA ILE A 210 -12.22 -25.84 -1.44
C ILE A 210 -13.26 -25.22 -2.40
N ALA A 211 -14.44 -24.83 -1.90
CA ALA A 211 -15.44 -24.14 -2.71
C ALA A 211 -14.82 -22.89 -3.36
N PRO A 212 -15.06 -22.60 -4.66
CA PRO A 212 -14.43 -21.50 -5.42
C PRO A 212 -14.62 -20.07 -4.83
N SER A 213 -15.40 -19.93 -3.77
CA SER A 213 -15.61 -18.69 -3.02
C SER A 213 -14.73 -18.62 -1.75
N ALA A 214 -14.53 -19.76 -1.07
CA ALA A 214 -13.77 -19.85 0.18
C ALA A 214 -12.25 -19.79 -0.07
N ASP A 215 -11.77 -20.42 -1.14
CA ASP A 215 -10.37 -20.35 -1.59
C ASP A 215 -9.99 -18.93 -2.05
N ARG A 216 -10.89 -18.27 -2.79
CA ARG A 216 -10.72 -16.88 -3.23
C ARG A 216 -10.69 -15.94 -2.04
N MET A 217 -11.57 -16.11 -1.06
CA MET A 217 -11.54 -15.33 0.18
C MET A 217 -10.23 -15.56 0.94
N ALA A 218 -9.84 -16.81 1.17
CA ALA A 218 -8.59 -17.12 1.88
C ALA A 218 -7.38 -16.53 1.16
N THR A 219 -7.31 -16.66 -0.17
CA THR A 219 -6.24 -16.07 -0.99
C THR A 219 -6.25 -14.55 -0.90
N ALA A 220 -7.43 -13.92 -0.98
CA ALA A 220 -7.56 -12.48 -0.85
C ALA A 220 -7.12 -11.97 0.52
N MET A 221 -7.41 -12.74 1.59
CA MET A 221 -6.91 -12.45 2.93
C MET A 221 -5.38 -12.49 2.96
N VAL A 222 -4.75 -13.52 2.39
CA VAL A 222 -3.29 -13.63 2.33
C VAL A 222 -2.66 -12.46 1.56
N VAL A 223 -3.13 -12.19 0.34
CA VAL A 223 -2.61 -11.11 -0.52
C VAL A 223 -2.72 -9.77 0.20
N THR A 224 -3.90 -9.45 0.73
CA THR A 224 -4.15 -8.19 1.44
C THR A 224 -3.27 -8.08 2.69
N ASN A 225 -3.09 -9.18 3.44
CA ASN A 225 -2.26 -9.20 4.64
C ASN A 225 -0.80 -8.85 4.32
N VAL A 226 -0.24 -9.50 3.29
CA VAL A 226 1.15 -9.27 2.87
C VAL A 226 1.34 -7.84 2.38
N VAL A 227 0.47 -7.35 1.51
CA VAL A 227 0.55 -5.99 0.94
C VAL A 227 0.46 -4.94 2.03
N MET A 228 -0.44 -5.12 2.99
CA MET A 228 -0.71 -4.15 4.04
C MET A 228 0.35 -4.16 5.16
N LEU A 229 0.82 -5.34 5.56
CA LEU A 229 1.72 -5.48 6.71
C LEU A 229 3.18 -5.21 6.35
N SER A 230 3.63 -5.60 5.16
CA SER A 230 5.03 -5.44 4.71
C SER A 230 5.58 -4.01 4.83
N PRO A 231 4.90 -2.95 4.35
CA PRO A 231 5.40 -1.58 4.47
C PRO A 231 5.43 -1.10 5.93
N VAL A 232 4.47 -1.54 6.77
CA VAL A 232 4.49 -1.23 8.20
C VAL A 232 5.71 -1.84 8.89
N LEU A 233 5.99 -3.11 8.59
CA LEU A 233 7.16 -3.83 9.11
C LEU A 233 8.47 -3.19 8.63
N LEU A 234 8.55 -2.79 7.35
CA LEU A 234 9.69 -2.04 6.81
C LEU A 234 9.98 -0.78 7.63
N LEU A 235 8.96 0.00 7.97
CA LEU A 235 9.11 1.20 8.80
C LEU A 235 9.47 0.86 10.25
N ALA A 236 8.79 -0.11 10.86
CA ALA A 236 9.03 -0.53 12.24
C ALA A 236 10.44 -1.10 12.46
N ARG A 237 11.09 -1.60 11.41
CA ARG A 237 12.50 -2.02 11.45
C ARG A 237 13.43 -0.82 11.65
N ARG A 238 13.09 0.32 11.07
CA ARG A 238 13.94 1.53 11.03
C ARG A 238 13.66 2.51 12.16
N TRP A 239 12.40 2.62 12.56
CA TRP A 239 11.91 3.60 13.53
C TRP A 239 10.97 2.93 14.53
N LEU A 240 10.99 3.40 15.77
CA LEU A 240 9.87 3.18 16.68
C LEU A 240 8.74 4.09 16.22
N LEU A 241 7.76 3.51 15.52
CA LEU A 241 6.67 4.24 14.92
C LEU A 241 5.86 5.01 15.98
N PRO A 242 5.56 6.31 15.78
CA PRO A 242 4.67 7.05 16.65
C PRO A 242 3.24 6.54 16.51
N PHE A 243 2.45 6.62 17.59
CA PHE A 243 1.03 6.26 17.59
C PHE A 243 0.29 7.04 16.48
N GLY A 244 -0.55 6.33 15.73
CA GLY A 244 -1.30 6.83 14.58
C GLY A 244 -0.64 6.53 13.23
N SER A 245 0.58 5.98 13.21
CA SER A 245 1.28 5.68 11.95
C SER A 245 0.56 4.61 11.15
N VAL A 246 0.18 3.51 11.78
CA VAL A 246 -0.49 2.40 11.08
C VAL A 246 -1.92 2.76 10.73
N THR A 247 -2.62 3.46 11.65
CA THR A 247 -3.96 3.97 11.41
C THR A 247 -4.03 4.87 10.17
N ILE A 248 -3.09 5.82 10.02
CA ILE A 248 -3.03 6.69 8.82
C ILE A 248 -2.79 5.85 7.56
N MET A 249 -1.86 4.91 7.60
CA MET A 249 -1.56 4.06 6.44
C MET A 249 -2.81 3.28 6.01
N TYR A 250 -3.50 2.63 6.97
CA TYR A 250 -4.68 1.83 6.66
C TYR A 250 -5.86 2.70 6.24
N ALA A 251 -6.03 3.88 6.85
CA ALA A 251 -7.05 4.84 6.45
C ALA A 251 -6.89 5.31 5.00
N VAL A 252 -5.66 5.56 4.54
CA VAL A 252 -5.38 5.90 3.13
C VAL A 252 -5.60 4.68 2.22
N MET A 253 -5.17 3.49 2.63
CA MET A 253 -5.34 2.27 1.84
C MET A 253 -6.81 1.95 1.56
N VAL A 254 -7.71 2.16 2.53
CA VAL A 254 -9.14 1.86 2.34
C VAL A 254 -9.86 2.84 1.43
N LEU A 255 -9.28 4.03 1.13
CA LEU A 255 -9.92 5.02 0.26
C LEU A 255 -10.16 4.49 -1.14
N MET A 256 -9.24 3.68 -1.68
CA MET A 256 -9.35 3.16 -3.04
C MET A 256 -10.46 2.11 -3.18
N PRO A 257 -10.50 1.04 -2.35
CA PRO A 257 -11.65 0.12 -2.32
C PRO A 257 -12.97 0.81 -1.97
N ALA A 258 -12.95 1.83 -1.09
CA ALA A 258 -14.14 2.66 -0.80
C ALA A 258 -14.71 3.32 -2.06
N ALA A 259 -13.84 3.95 -2.85
CA ALA A 259 -14.24 4.57 -4.10
C ALA A 259 -14.81 3.52 -5.07
N GLN A 260 -14.05 2.47 -5.39
CA GLN A 260 -14.45 1.46 -6.38
C GLN A 260 -15.78 0.78 -6.07
N THR A 261 -16.06 0.53 -4.79
CA THR A 261 -17.29 -0.14 -4.35
C THR A 261 -18.44 0.82 -4.03
N ALA A 262 -18.27 2.12 -4.28
CA ALA A 262 -19.22 3.18 -3.94
C ALA A 262 -19.68 3.09 -2.46
N LEU A 263 -18.73 2.85 -1.55
CA LEU A 263 -18.93 2.72 -0.10
C LEU A 263 -19.86 1.57 0.35
N ARG A 264 -20.22 0.62 -0.54
CA ARG A 264 -21.15 -0.48 -0.21
C ARG A 264 -20.57 -1.54 0.74
N ASN A 265 -19.28 -1.48 1.01
CA ASN A 265 -18.51 -2.33 1.91
C ASN A 265 -17.99 -1.55 3.14
N LEU A 266 -18.58 -0.39 3.47
CA LEU A 266 -18.08 0.50 4.52
C LEU A 266 -17.76 -0.20 5.86
N PRO A 267 -18.59 -1.13 6.39
CA PRO A 267 -18.24 -1.86 7.62
C PRO A 267 -16.94 -2.67 7.49
N THR A 268 -16.72 -3.33 6.35
CA THR A 268 -15.47 -4.03 6.04
C THR A 268 -14.28 -3.07 6.10
N LEU A 269 -14.39 -1.90 5.49
CA LEU A 269 -13.31 -0.91 5.46
C LEU A 269 -13.00 -0.32 6.84
N LEU A 270 -14.03 -0.07 7.64
CA LEU A 270 -13.87 0.40 9.02
C LEU A 270 -13.15 -0.62 9.90
N SER A 271 -13.28 -1.93 9.61
CA SER A 271 -12.53 -2.98 10.32
C SER A 271 -11.00 -2.82 10.14
N PHE A 272 -10.55 -2.40 8.96
CA PHE A 272 -9.13 -2.14 8.71
C PHE A 272 -8.65 -0.88 9.42
N VAL A 273 -9.43 0.20 9.44
CA VAL A 273 -9.09 1.40 10.21
C VAL A 273 -8.99 1.09 11.71
N ALA A 274 -9.95 0.31 12.24
CA ALA A 274 -9.92 -0.18 13.61
C ALA A 274 -8.69 -1.08 13.87
N ALA A 275 -8.33 -1.94 12.91
CA ALA A 275 -7.12 -2.74 13.00
C ALA A 275 -5.86 -1.89 13.06
N GLY A 276 -5.77 -0.80 12.30
CA GLY A 276 -4.67 0.15 12.37
C GLY A 276 -4.51 0.77 13.76
N LEU A 277 -5.62 1.12 14.42
CA LEU A 277 -5.61 1.59 15.81
C LEU A 277 -5.10 0.52 16.77
N VAL A 278 -5.53 -0.73 16.61
CA VAL A 278 -5.03 -1.86 17.39
C VAL A 278 -3.52 -2.06 17.16
N SER A 279 -3.04 -1.97 15.92
CA SER A 279 -1.61 -2.03 15.59
C SER A 279 -0.83 -0.89 16.24
N ASP A 280 -1.35 0.33 16.27
CA ASP A 280 -0.71 1.45 16.95
C ASP A 280 -0.67 1.26 18.48
N LEU A 281 -1.70 0.64 19.07
CA LEU A 281 -1.69 0.23 20.48
C LEU A 281 -0.65 -0.86 20.75
N LEU A 282 -0.54 -1.87 19.86
CA LEU A 282 0.49 -2.89 19.93
C LEU A 282 1.88 -2.29 19.82
N ILE A 283 2.11 -1.31 18.94
CA ILE A 283 3.38 -0.57 18.84
C ILE A 283 3.68 0.15 20.15
N ARG A 284 2.69 0.84 20.74
CA ARG A 284 2.88 1.55 22.01
C ARG A 284 3.24 0.61 23.17
N ARG A 285 2.65 -0.59 23.20
CA ARG A 285 2.87 -1.60 24.24
C ARG A 285 4.16 -2.38 24.04
N LEU A 286 4.32 -2.99 22.86
CA LEU A 286 5.44 -3.86 22.53
C LEU A 286 6.71 -3.10 22.20
N ARG A 287 6.60 -1.85 21.71
CA ARG A 287 7.69 -1.02 21.17
C ARG A 287 8.62 -1.81 20.25
N PRO A 288 8.10 -2.35 19.12
CA PRO A 288 8.88 -3.14 18.17
C PRO A 288 9.98 -2.27 17.54
N SER A 289 11.17 -2.84 17.39
CA SER A 289 12.31 -2.19 16.72
C SER A 289 13.28 -3.24 16.20
N GLY A 290 14.22 -2.83 15.33
CA GLY A 290 15.30 -3.70 14.85
C GLY A 290 16.16 -4.31 15.98
N GLU A 291 16.28 -3.62 17.12
CA GLU A 291 16.99 -4.09 18.31
C GLU A 291 16.17 -5.06 19.15
N ARG A 292 14.83 -4.93 19.13
CA ARG A 292 13.89 -5.76 19.92
C ARG A 292 13.18 -6.77 19.03
N ARG A 293 13.95 -7.72 18.48
CA ARG A 293 13.47 -8.72 17.50
C ARG A 293 12.22 -9.47 17.94
N ALA A 294 12.20 -10.01 19.16
CA ALA A 294 11.04 -10.73 19.66
C ALA A 294 9.77 -9.85 19.71
N ALA A 295 9.91 -8.57 20.08
CA ALA A 295 8.79 -7.63 20.06
C ALA A 295 8.35 -7.27 18.64
N TYR A 296 9.30 -7.17 17.70
CA TYR A 296 9.01 -6.96 16.28
C TYR A 296 8.26 -8.14 15.65
N TRP A 297 8.68 -9.38 15.93
CA TRP A 297 8.00 -10.60 15.48
C TRP A 297 6.63 -10.77 16.13
N ALA A 298 6.53 -10.54 17.44
CA ALA A 298 5.25 -10.55 18.14
C ALA A 298 4.30 -9.49 17.57
N PHE A 299 4.78 -8.27 17.31
CA PHE A 299 4.00 -7.24 16.65
C PHE A 299 3.50 -7.70 15.27
N ALA A 300 4.38 -8.28 14.44
CA ALA A 300 4.03 -8.74 13.12
C ALA A 300 2.89 -9.78 13.14
N GLY A 301 3.00 -10.80 14.00
CA GLY A 301 1.98 -11.84 14.12
C GLY A 301 0.69 -11.34 14.78
N LEU A 302 0.79 -10.60 15.90
CA LEU A 302 -0.39 -10.11 16.62
C LEU A 302 -1.15 -9.04 15.84
N SER A 303 -0.46 -8.19 15.07
CA SER A 303 -1.10 -7.20 14.21
C SER A 303 -1.95 -7.88 13.14
N ALA A 304 -1.40 -8.87 12.43
CA ALA A 304 -2.16 -9.61 11.42
C ALA A 304 -3.33 -10.38 12.05
N LEU A 305 -3.10 -11.12 13.15
CA LEU A 305 -4.15 -11.82 13.87
C LEU A 305 -5.30 -10.88 14.25
N ALA A 306 -4.99 -9.71 14.80
CA ALA A 306 -5.98 -8.70 15.18
C ALA A 306 -6.75 -8.16 13.98
N THR A 307 -6.07 -7.82 12.87
CA THR A 307 -6.72 -7.34 11.65
C THR A 307 -7.76 -8.33 11.16
N TRP A 308 -7.40 -9.61 11.02
CA TRP A 308 -8.28 -10.60 10.42
C TRP A 308 -9.38 -11.07 11.37
N THR A 309 -9.12 -11.03 12.69
CA THR A 309 -10.17 -11.22 13.70
C THR A 309 -11.21 -10.10 13.61
N LEU A 310 -10.78 -8.83 13.49
CA LEU A 310 -11.69 -7.70 13.32
C LEU A 310 -12.45 -7.75 11.99
N TYR A 311 -11.78 -8.10 10.90
CA TYR A 311 -12.41 -8.25 9.57
C TYR A 311 -13.58 -9.22 9.61
N ILE A 312 -13.36 -10.43 10.14
CA ILE A 312 -14.41 -11.46 10.24
C ILE A 312 -15.45 -11.10 11.31
N GLY A 313 -15.01 -10.57 12.45
CA GLY A 313 -15.90 -10.19 13.56
C GLY A 313 -16.87 -9.09 13.16
N VAL A 314 -16.40 -8.03 12.48
CA VAL A 314 -17.24 -6.96 11.95
C VAL A 314 -18.16 -7.47 10.85
N ALA A 315 -17.66 -8.34 9.95
CA ALA A 315 -18.50 -8.94 8.93
C ALA A 315 -19.65 -9.77 9.53
N SER A 316 -19.36 -10.56 10.56
CA SER A 316 -20.33 -11.40 11.26
C SER A 316 -21.36 -10.57 12.03
N ALA A 317 -20.90 -9.55 12.77
CA ALA A 317 -21.77 -8.64 13.51
C ALA A 317 -22.72 -7.88 12.57
N THR A 318 -22.20 -7.39 11.44
CA THR A 318 -23.01 -6.68 10.43
C THR A 318 -24.00 -7.60 9.72
N SER A 319 -23.63 -8.87 9.51
CA SER A 319 -24.49 -9.86 8.84
C SER A 319 -25.48 -10.53 9.80
N GLY A 320 -25.39 -10.28 11.11
CA GLY A 320 -26.25 -10.88 12.13
C GLY A 320 -26.02 -12.38 12.37
N ARG A 321 -24.93 -12.95 11.84
CA ARG A 321 -24.63 -14.39 11.94
C ARG A 321 -23.14 -14.67 11.81
N LEU A 322 -22.68 -15.76 12.43
CA LEU A 322 -21.32 -16.28 12.25
C LEU A 322 -21.20 -17.08 10.95
N PRO A 323 -19.98 -17.21 10.39
CA PRO A 323 -19.74 -18.15 9.30
C PRO A 323 -20.02 -19.59 9.74
N ALA A 324 -20.59 -20.38 8.83
CA ALA A 324 -21.03 -21.75 9.14
C ALA A 324 -19.87 -22.76 9.30
N VAL A 325 -18.67 -22.46 8.78
CA VAL A 325 -17.50 -23.36 8.86
C VAL A 325 -16.54 -22.88 9.96
N PRO A 326 -16.49 -23.54 11.15
CA PRO A 326 -15.70 -23.08 12.29
C PRO A 326 -14.21 -22.89 12.01
N GLU A 327 -13.62 -23.79 11.23
CA GLU A 327 -12.20 -23.79 10.90
C GLU A 327 -11.81 -22.55 10.09
N LEU A 328 -12.71 -22.05 9.23
CA LEU A 328 -12.43 -20.89 8.39
C LEU A 328 -12.45 -19.58 9.19
N TRP A 329 -13.37 -19.42 10.16
CA TRP A 329 -13.47 -18.16 10.90
C TRP A 329 -12.63 -18.12 12.18
N THR A 330 -12.29 -19.28 12.75
CA THR A 330 -11.35 -19.35 13.89
C THR A 330 -9.90 -19.55 13.43
N GLY A 331 -9.67 -20.33 12.38
CA GLY A 331 -8.34 -20.67 11.88
C GLY A 331 -7.73 -19.61 10.95
N ALA A 332 -8.51 -18.93 10.10
CA ALA A 332 -7.94 -17.98 9.14
C ALA A 332 -7.23 -16.78 9.81
N PRO A 333 -7.72 -16.19 10.93
CA PRO A 333 -6.96 -15.18 11.66
C PRO A 333 -5.63 -15.71 12.21
N ILE A 334 -5.59 -16.97 12.67
CA ILE A 334 -4.36 -17.62 13.16
C ILE A 334 -3.36 -17.78 12.00
N VAL A 335 -3.81 -18.30 10.86
CA VAL A 335 -2.97 -18.44 9.66
C VAL A 335 -2.41 -17.09 9.22
N ALA A 336 -3.23 -16.04 9.21
CA ALA A 336 -2.76 -14.69 8.88
C ALA A 336 -1.73 -14.16 9.90
N GLY A 337 -1.92 -14.46 11.18
CA GLY A 337 -0.94 -14.20 12.24
C GLY A 337 0.40 -14.93 12.00
N LEU A 338 0.36 -16.20 11.61
CA LEU A 338 1.56 -16.98 11.28
C LEU A 338 2.26 -16.44 10.03
N ILE A 339 1.52 -16.01 9.01
CA ILE A 339 2.07 -15.31 7.84
C ILE A 339 2.75 -14.00 8.27
N GLY A 340 2.10 -13.22 9.14
CA GLY A 340 2.69 -12.01 9.70
C GLY A 340 3.98 -12.27 10.45
N LEU A 341 4.00 -13.31 11.29
CA LEU A 341 5.20 -13.77 12.00
C LEU A 341 6.32 -14.16 11.02
N ALA A 342 6.01 -14.93 9.98
CA ALA A 342 6.96 -15.33 8.95
C ALA A 342 7.55 -14.12 8.21
N LEU A 343 6.71 -13.15 7.81
CA LEU A 343 7.17 -11.88 7.23
C LEU A 343 8.08 -11.11 8.19
N GLY A 344 7.72 -11.08 9.48
CA GLY A 344 8.55 -10.48 10.52
C GLY A 344 9.93 -11.13 10.62
N ALA A 345 9.99 -12.46 10.61
CA ALA A 345 11.25 -13.21 10.64
C ALA A 345 12.10 -12.99 9.37
N LEU A 346 11.46 -12.90 8.19
CA LEU A 346 12.16 -12.63 6.93
C LEU A 346 12.74 -11.21 6.85
N LEU A 347 11.98 -10.21 7.29
CA LEU A 347 12.40 -8.79 7.24
C LEU A 347 13.41 -8.41 8.33
N LEU A 348 13.48 -9.21 9.41
CA LEU A 348 14.42 -9.06 10.51
C LEU A 348 14.89 -10.45 10.98
N PRO A 349 15.80 -11.10 10.23
CA PRO A 349 16.28 -12.43 10.56
C PRO A 349 17.16 -12.43 11.82
N ASN A 350 17.37 -13.63 12.36
CA ASN A 350 18.34 -13.83 13.42
C ASN A 350 19.74 -13.38 12.95
N PRO A 351 20.57 -12.85 13.87
CA PRO A 351 21.95 -12.58 13.55
C PRO A 351 22.60 -13.91 13.19
N ALA A 352 23.37 -13.96 12.11
CA ALA A 352 24.19 -15.12 11.82
C ALA A 352 25.08 -15.35 13.05
N THR A 353 25.00 -16.54 13.66
CA THR A 353 25.98 -16.94 14.66
C THR A 353 27.33 -16.90 13.96
N ALA A 354 28.19 -15.95 14.36
CA ALA A 354 29.55 -15.93 13.87
C ALA A 354 30.15 -17.29 14.18
N VAL A 355 30.43 -18.08 13.13
CA VAL A 355 31.26 -19.27 13.26
C VAL A 355 32.60 -18.74 13.74
N ARG A 356 32.91 -18.94 15.02
CA ARG A 356 34.25 -18.69 15.54
C ARG A 356 35.16 -19.67 14.80
N ALA A 357 35.94 -19.15 13.85
CA ALA A 357 37.06 -19.87 13.25
C ALA A 357 38.20 -19.97 14.25
#